data_AF-A0A9X7FYX1-F1
#
_entry.id   AF-A0A9X7FYX1-F1
#
_cell.length_a   1.000
_cell.length_b   1.000
_cell.length_c   1.000
_cell.angle_alpha   90.00
_cell.angle_beta   90.00
_cell.angle_gamma   90.00
#
_symmetry.space_group_name_H-M   'P 1'
#
loop_
_entity.id
_entity.type
_entity.pdbx_description
1 polymer ?
#
loop_
_entity_poly.entity_id
_entity_poly.type
_entity_poly.pdbx_seq_one_letter_code
_entity_poly.pdbx_strand_id
1 'polypeptide(L)' 'MEKGKQVGKEEGLQEGIEKGKIQLIRGMHKNGMDIEDIAKFTNMELSEIRHILDK' A
#
# COMPACT_ATOMS: atom_id res chain seq x y z
N MET A 1 -10.98 29.42 0.65
CA MET A 1 -11.76 28.22 0.98
C MET A 1 -11.53 27.07 0.00
N GLU A 2 -11.40 27.31 -1.31
CA GLU A 2 -11.15 26.24 -2.30
C GLU A 2 -9.82 25.50 -2.09
N LYS A 3 -8.73 26.22 -1.81
CA LYS A 3 -7.40 25.61 -1.56
C LYS A 3 -7.42 24.56 -0.44
N GLY A 4 -8.14 24.81 0.66
CA GLY A 4 -8.23 23.86 1.77
C GLY A 4 -8.98 22.58 1.40
N LYS A 5 -10.02 22.68 0.56
CA LYS A 5 -10.75 21.50 0.06
C LYS A 5 -9.90 20.67 -0.92
N GLN A 6 -9.09 21.34 -1.74
CA GLN A 6 -8.19 20.66 -2.67
C GLN A 6 -7.10 19.88 -1.92
N VAL A 7 -6.42 20.52 -0.96
CA VAL A 7 -5.38 19.86 -0.14
C VAL A 7 -5.97 18.66 0.61
N GLY A 8 -7.11 18.83 1.29
CA GLY A 8 -7.73 17.71 2.00
C GLY A 8 -8.16 16.54 1.08
N LYS A 9 -8.53 16.82 -0.17
CA LYS A 9 -8.83 15.78 -1.17
C LYS A 9 -7.56 15.05 -1.61
N GLU A 10 -6.48 15.78 -1.85
CA GLU A 10 -5.18 15.22 -2.24
C GLU A 10 -4.60 14.34 -1.12
N GLU A 11 -4.63 14.81 0.13
CA GLU A 11 -4.21 14.05 1.31
C GLU A 11 -5.05 12.78 1.50
N GLY A 12 -6.39 12.91 1.44
CA GLY A 12 -7.28 11.76 1.56
C GLY A 12 -7.08 10.73 0.45
N LEU A 13 -6.77 11.17 -0.78
CA LEU A 13 -6.44 10.27 -1.88
C LEU A 13 -5.12 9.53 -1.64
N GLN A 14 -4.09 10.25 -1.17
CA GLN A 14 -2.79 9.64 -0.83
C GLN A 14 -2.92 8.61 0.28
N GLU A 15 -3.59 8.95 1.39
CA GLU A 15 -3.85 8.01 2.48
C GLU A 15 -4.63 6.78 2.02
N GLY A 16 -5.63 6.97 1.15
CA GLY A 16 -6.43 5.88 0.60
C GLY A 16 -5.58 4.91 -0.24
N ILE A 17 -4.68 5.45 -1.06
CA ILE A 17 -3.74 4.67 -1.87
C ILE A 17 -2.79 3.87 -0.96
N GLU A 18 -2.22 4.49 0.07
CA GLU A 18 -1.33 3.80 1.02
C GLU A 18 -2.03 2.67 1.78
N LYS A 19 -3.22 2.94 2.32
CA LYS A 19 -4.03 1.92 3.02
C LYS A 19 -4.41 0.78 2.09
N GLY A 20 -4.79 1.08 0.85
CA GLY A 20 -5.11 0.09 -0.18
C GLY A 20 -3.92 -0.82 -0.51
N LYS A 21 -2.72 -0.24 -0.66
CA LYS A 21 -1.48 -1.02 -0.88
C LYS A 21 -1.22 -1.98 0.28
N ILE A 22 -1.29 -1.50 1.53
CA ILE A 22 -1.07 -2.35 2.72
C ILE A 22 -2.07 -3.52 2.76
N GLN A 23 -3.34 -3.25 2.52
CA GLN A 23 -4.38 -4.29 2.50
C GLN A 23 -4.13 -5.33 1.40
N LEU A 24 -3.72 -4.88 0.21
CA LEU A 24 -3.40 -5.76 -0.92
C LEU A 24 -2.25 -6.71 -0.56
N ILE A 25 -1.12 -6.17 -0.09
CA ILE A 25 0.07 -6.96 0.27
C ILE A 25 -0.25 -7.99 1.35
N ARG A 26 -0.93 -7.58 2.43
CA ARG A 26 -1.35 -8.48 3.51
C ARG A 26 -2.31 -9.56 3.03
N GLY A 27 -3.24 -9.20 2.14
CA GLY A 27 -4.19 -10.13 1.52
C GLY A 27 -3.49 -11.18 0.66
N MET A 28 -2.57 -10.76 -0.22
CA MET A 28 -1.78 -11.66 -1.07
C MET A 28 -0.96 -12.64 -0.23
N HIS A 29 -0.26 -12.15 0.79
CA HIS A 29 0.54 -13.00 1.69
C HIS A 29 -0.34 -13.97 2.49
N LYS A 30 -1.48 -13.50 3.02
CA LYS A 30 -2.45 -14.37 3.73
C LYS A 30 -3.01 -15.48 2.84
N ASN A 31 -3.11 -15.24 1.54
CA ASN A 31 -3.56 -16.22 0.55
C ASN A 31 -2.45 -17.18 0.09
N GLY A 32 -1.27 -17.15 0.73
CA GLY A 32 -0.17 -18.08 0.49
C GLY A 32 0.80 -17.65 -0.61
N MET A 33 0.70 -16.42 -1.12
CA MET A 33 1.70 -15.89 -2.04
C MET A 33 2.98 -15.54 -1.28
N ASP A 34 4.13 -15.93 -1.81
CA ASP A 34 5.41 -15.56 -1.23
C ASP A 34 5.75 -14.08 -1.47
N ILE A 35 6.70 -13.56 -0.70
CA ILE A 35 7.08 -12.15 -0.76
C ILE A 35 7.74 -11.76 -2.09
N GLU A 36 8.32 -12.72 -2.82
CA GLU A 36 9.04 -12.48 -4.06
C GLU A 36 8.07 -12.28 -5.22
N ASP A 37 7.00 -13.07 -5.26
CA ASP A 37 5.92 -12.91 -6.21
C ASP A 37 5.10 -11.66 -5.90
N ILE A 38 4.83 -11.35 -4.64
CA ILE A 38 4.19 -10.08 -4.26
C ILE A 38 5.01 -8.89 -4.76
N ALA A 39 6.35 -8.93 -4.61
CA ALA A 39 7.25 -7.89 -5.10
C ALA A 39 7.14 -7.70 -6.62
N LYS A 40 7.13 -8.81 -7.37
CA LYS A 40 6.95 -8.76 -8.83
C LYS A 40 5.59 -8.20 -9.23
N PHE A 41 4.51 -8.62 -8.58
CA PHE A 41 3.15 -8.19 -8.94
C PHE A 41 2.86 -6.72 -8.58
N THR A 42 3.45 -6.24 -7.49
CA THR A 42 3.22 -4.88 -7.01
C THR A 42 4.30 -3.90 -7.44
N ASN A 43 5.39 -4.40 -8.05
CA ASN A 43 6.58 -3.65 -8.39
C ASN A 43 7.11 -2.85 -7.18
N MET A 44 7.16 -3.53 -6.03
CA MET A 44 7.63 -2.99 -4.76
C MET A 44 8.89 -3.72 -4.31
N GLU A 45 9.72 -3.03 -3.53
CA GLU A 45 10.93 -3.62 -2.97
C GLU A 45 10.59 -4.65 -1.88
N LEU A 46 11.39 -5.71 -1.80
CA LEU A 46 11.23 -6.74 -0.76
C LEU A 46 11.29 -6.15 0.65
N SER A 47 12.11 -5.11 0.86
CA SER A 47 12.24 -4.41 2.15
C SER A 47 10.94 -3.69 2.55
N GLU A 48 10.25 -3.06 1.59
CA GLU A 48 8.97 -2.40 1.83
C GLU A 48 7.88 -3.42 2.17
N ILE A 49 7.83 -4.52 1.41
CA ILE A 49 6.88 -5.62 1.66
C ILE A 49 7.12 -6.22 3.05
N ARG A 50 8.37 -6.48 3.42
CA ARG A 50 8.74 -6.95 4.76
C ARG A 50 8.27 -5.97 5.83
N HIS A 51 8.51 -4.66 5.65
CA HIS A 51 8.06 -3.65 6.61
C HIS A 51 6.53 -3.60 6.77
N ILE A 52 5.77 -3.87 5.70
CA ILE A 52 4.30 -3.93 5.73
C ILE A 52 3.80 -5.19 6.45
N LEU A 53 4.49 -6.32 6.28
CA LEU A 53 4.11 -7.62 6.86
C LEU A 53 4.59 -7.80 8.31
N ASP A 54 5.61 -7.07 8.75
CA ASP A 54 6.16 -7.11 10.12
C ASP A 54 5.31 -6.32 11.14
N LYS A 55 4.26 -5.64 10.67
CA LYS A 55 3.25 -4.94 11.49
C LYS A 55 1.95 -5.71 11.57
#